data_AF-A0A242K3C4-F1
#
_entry.id   AF-A0A242K3C4-F1
#
_cell.length_a   1.000
_cell.length_b   1.000
_cell.length_c   1.000
_cell.angle_alpha   90.00
_cell.angle_beta   90.00
_cell.angle_gamma   90.00
#
_symmetry.space_group_name_H-M   'P 1'
#
loop_
_entity.id
_entity.type
_entity.pdbx_description
1 polymer ?
#
loop_
_entity_poly.entity_id
_entity_poly.type
_entity_poly.pdbx_seq_one_letter_code
_entity_poly.pdbx_strand_id
1 'polypeptide(L)'
;MNKDIFFQGSGYRILAHNDLNVVLETEIGFGDYKFQGYYSDLQKALSSVVRRDLLMKRDQQLEAKSYLAELEKVRNIILADIKNNLTPPTSNDLSLDDLLQ
;
A
#
# COMPACT_ATOMS: atom_id res chain seq x y z
N MET A 1 0.72 -0.54 22.46
CA MET A 1 0.80 -1.77 21.64
C MET A 1 1.19 -1.34 20.23
N ASN A 2 2.42 -1.64 19.81
CA ASN A 2 2.79 -1.50 18.40
C ASN A 2 2.00 -2.55 17.62
N LYS A 3 1.21 -2.11 16.63
CA LYS A 3 0.59 -3.03 15.67
C LYS A 3 1.60 -3.25 14.55
N ASP A 4 1.88 -4.50 14.23
CA ASP A 4 2.83 -4.85 13.18
C ASP A 4 2.34 -4.32 11.82
N ILE A 5 3.23 -3.67 11.08
CA ILE A 5 2.94 -3.17 9.73
C ILE A 5 3.17 -4.32 8.77
N PHE A 6 2.10 -4.83 8.15
CA PHE A 6 2.20 -5.84 7.11
C PHE A 6 2.58 -5.25 5.76
N PHE A 7 2.11 -4.02 5.49
CA PHE A 7 2.34 -3.37 4.21
C PHE A 7 2.29 -1.86 4.37
N GLN A 8 3.23 -1.15 3.73
CA GLN A 8 3.22 0.29 3.64
C GLN A 8 3.47 0.70 2.19
N GLY A 9 2.55 1.52 1.67
CA GLY A 9 2.65 2.12 0.34
C GLY A 9 2.64 3.64 0.44
N SER A 10 2.61 4.31 -0.72
CA SER A 10 2.57 5.77 -0.76
C SER A 10 1.23 6.31 -0.24
N GLY A 11 1.23 6.88 0.97
CA GLY A 11 0.05 7.47 1.59
C GLY A 11 -0.91 6.50 2.30
N TYR A 12 -0.53 5.24 2.51
CA TYR A 12 -1.32 4.27 3.26
C TYR A 12 -0.46 3.19 3.93
N ARG A 13 -1.01 2.59 4.99
CA ARG A 13 -0.43 1.42 5.64
C ARG A 13 -1.50 0.42 6.05
N ILE A 14 -1.14 -0.85 6.03
CA ILE A 14 -1.99 -1.96 6.43
C ILE A 14 -1.33 -2.65 7.62
N LEU A 15 -2.05 -2.67 8.74
CA LEU A 15 -1.59 -3.15 10.03
C LEU A 15 -2.23 -4.49 10.36
N ALA A 16 -1.48 -5.34 11.06
CA ALA A 16 -2.03 -6.48 11.77
C ALA A 16 -3.04 -6.01 12.82
N HIS A 17 -4.19 -6.68 12.89
CA HIS A 17 -5.16 -6.44 13.96
C HIS A 17 -5.47 -7.70 14.75
N ASN A 18 -5.81 -8.79 14.07
CA ASN A 18 -5.95 -10.13 14.61
C ASN A 18 -5.85 -11.15 13.47
N ASP A 19 -5.93 -12.45 13.79
CA ASP A 19 -5.81 -13.54 12.81
C ASP A 19 -6.87 -13.50 11.70
N LEU A 20 -7.95 -12.72 11.89
CA LEU A 20 -9.08 -12.67 10.98
C LEU A 20 -9.16 -11.35 10.19
N ASN A 21 -8.41 -10.32 10.60
CA ASN A 21 -8.56 -8.98 10.03
C ASN A 21 -7.27 -8.17 10.02
N VAL A 22 -7.19 -7.29 9.03
CA VAL A 22 -6.21 -6.22 8.92
C VAL A 22 -6.88 -4.86 9.05
N VAL A 23 -6.10 -3.85 9.42
CA VAL A 23 -6.55 -2.46 9.51
C VAL A 23 -5.91 -1.66 8.39
N LEU A 24 -6.71 -0.90 7.64
CA LEU A 24 -6.22 0.11 6.71
C LEU A 24 -6.19 1.46 7.39
N GLU A 25 -5.05 2.15 7.29
CA GLU A 25 -4.92 3.55 7.63
C GLU A 25 -4.36 4.33 6.44
N THR A 26 -4.83 5.56 6.24
CA THR A 26 -4.35 6.45 5.18
C THR A 26 -3.70 7.67 5.79
N GLU A 27 -2.65 8.15 5.16
CA GLU A 27 -1.95 9.36 5.56
C GLU A 27 -2.86 10.58 5.39
N ILE A 28 -2.92 11.41 6.43
CA ILE A 28 -3.68 12.67 6.46
C ILE A 28 -2.76 13.90 6.63
N GLY A 29 -1.48 13.67 6.93
CA GLY A 29 -0.43 14.65 7.13
C GLY A 29 0.91 13.91 7.25
N PHE A 30 2.04 14.63 7.22
CA PHE A 30 3.37 14.03 7.18
C PHE A 30 3.60 13.07 8.36
N GLY A 31 3.50 11.75 8.11
CA GLY A 31 3.64 10.71 9.13
C GLY A 31 2.40 10.44 10.01
N ASP A 32 1.30 11.19 9.82
CA ASP A 32 0.05 11.01 10.54
C ASP A 32 -0.94 10.16 9.73
N TYR A 33 -1.41 9.07 10.32
CA TYR A 33 -2.31 8.12 9.68
C TYR A 33 -3.68 8.08 10.37
N LYS A 34 -4.74 8.03 9.57
CA LYS A 34 -6.12 7.92 10.03
C LYS A 34 -6.71 6.57 9.65
N PHE A 35 -7.32 5.92 10.64
CA PHE A 35 -8.10 4.70 10.46
C PHE A 35 -9.18 4.85 9.39
N GLN A 36 -9.22 3.90 8.45
CA GLN A 36 -10.22 3.84 7.38
C GLN A 36 -11.18 2.66 7.51
N GLY A 37 -10.73 1.54 8.07
CA GLY A 37 -11.59 0.36 8.22
C GLY A 37 -10.86 -0.93 8.55
N TYR A 38 -11.66 -1.94 8.90
CA TYR A 38 -11.23 -3.34 9.04
C TYR A 38 -11.54 -4.11 7.77
N TYR A 39 -10.63 -5.01 7.38
CA TYR A 39 -10.78 -5.87 6.21
C TYR A 39 -10.38 -7.29 6.58
N SER A 40 -11.05 -8.29 6.01
CA SER A 40 -10.75 -9.69 6.33
C SER A 40 -9.37 -10.17 5.87
N ASP A 41 -8.75 -9.45 4.93
CA ASP A 41 -7.47 -9.82 4.34
C ASP A 41 -6.79 -8.59 3.69
N LEU A 42 -5.49 -8.76 3.40
CA LEU A 42 -4.65 -7.75 2.76
C LEU A 42 -5.18 -7.35 1.37
N GLN A 43 -5.71 -8.30 0.59
CA GLN A 43 -6.19 -8.06 -0.77
C GLN A 43 -7.40 -7.11 -0.80
N LYS A 44 -8.34 -7.29 0.12
CA LYS A 44 -9.51 -6.42 0.27
C LYS A 44 -9.15 -5.03 0.79
N ALA A 45 -8.18 -4.95 1.71
CA ALA A 45 -7.65 -3.67 2.16
C ALA A 45 -7.02 -2.87 1.00
N LEU A 46 -6.15 -3.50 0.20
CA LEU A 46 -5.54 -2.89 -0.98
C LEU A 46 -6.59 -2.50 -2.04
N SER A 47 -7.60 -3.34 -2.26
CA SER A 47 -8.70 -3.02 -3.18
C SER A 47 -9.51 -1.79 -2.74
N SER A 48 -9.58 -1.52 -1.42
CA SER A 48 -10.25 -0.34 -0.88
C SER A 48 -9.46 0.95 -1.15
N VAL A 49 -8.12 0.89 -1.09
CA VAL A 49 -7.25 2.02 -1.46
C VAL A 49 -7.53 2.48 -2.89
N VAL A 50 -7.59 1.53 -3.83
CA VAL A 50 -7.94 1.81 -5.24
C VAL A 50 -9.29 2.52 -5.35
N ARG A 51 -10.32 2.00 -4.67
CA ARG A 51 -11.67 2.58 -4.72
C ARG A 51 -11.73 3.98 -4.13
N ARG A 52 -11.04 4.22 -3.00
CA ARG A 52 -11.00 5.54 -2.36
C ARG A 52 -10.40 6.60 -3.29
N ASP A 53 -9.25 6.32 -3.89
CA ASP A 53 -8.56 7.29 -4.75
C ASP A 53 -9.39 7.64 -5.98
N LEU A 54 -10.17 6.68 -6.49
CA LEU A 54 -11.11 6.90 -7.58
C LEU A 54 -12.35 7.69 -7.16
N LEU A 55 -12.85 7.48 -5.95
CA LEU A 55 -13.97 8.25 -5.41
C LEU A 55 -13.57 9.72 -5.17
N MET A 56 -12.39 9.96 -4.59
CA MET A 56 -11.81 11.30 -4.47
C MET A 56 -11.66 12.00 -5.82
N LYS A 57 -11.31 11.24 -6.87
CA LYS A 57 -11.23 11.77 -8.24
C LYS A 57 -12.58 11.92 -8.93
N ARG A 58 -13.65 11.21 -8.52
CA ARG A 58 -15.00 11.40 -9.07
C ARG A 58 -15.62 12.76 -8.69
N ASP A 59 -15.12 13.39 -7.64
CA ASP A 59 -15.46 14.78 -7.31
C ASP A 59 -15.02 15.75 -8.42
N GLN A 60 -14.06 15.32 -9.25
CA GLN A 60 -13.77 15.88 -10.57
C GLN A 60 -14.52 14.99 -11.59
N GLN A 61 -15.47 15.51 -12.36
CA GLN A 61 -16.21 14.68 -13.33
C GLN A 61 -15.26 14.00 -14.32
N LEU A 62 -14.93 12.73 -14.07
CA LEU A 62 -14.12 11.91 -14.97
C LEU A 62 -15.03 11.21 -15.97
N GLU A 63 -14.77 11.38 -17.26
CA GLU A 63 -15.39 10.54 -18.29
C GLU A 63 -14.98 9.06 -18.11
N ALA A 64 -15.83 8.13 -18.54
CA ALA A 64 -15.65 6.68 -18.32
C ALA A 64 -14.28 6.15 -18.82
N LYS A 65 -13.76 6.72 -19.92
CA LYS A 65 -12.44 6.37 -20.47
C LYS A 65 -11.30 6.83 -19.55
N SER A 66 -11.43 8.00 -18.94
CA SER A 66 -10.47 8.55 -17.97
C SER A 66 -10.52 7.78 -16.64
N TYR A 67 -11.69 7.28 -16.25
CA TYR A 67 -11.86 6.45 -15.05
C TYR A 67 -11.08 5.13 -15.13
N LEU A 68 -11.12 4.45 -16.29
CA LEU A 68 -10.41 3.19 -16.49
C LEU A 68 -8.88 3.39 -16.53
N ALA A 69 -8.41 4.47 -17.15
CA ALA A 69 -6.99 4.83 -17.14
C ALA A 69 -6.48 5.13 -15.72
N GLU A 70 -7.30 5.78 -14.89
CA GLU A 70 -6.95 6.05 -13.49
C GLU A 70 -6.96 4.78 -12.63
N LEU A 71 -7.90 3.85 -12.88
CA LEU A 71 -7.89 2.52 -12.29
C LEU A 71 -6.57 1.79 -12.56
N GLU A 72 -6.12 1.79 -13.81
CA GLU A 72 -4.87 1.16 -14.21
C GLU A 72 -3.65 1.85 -13.57
N LYS A 73 -3.67 3.18 -13.48
CA LYS A 73 -2.59 3.94 -12.83
C LYS A 73 -2.45 3.59 -11.35
N VAL A 74 -3.55 3.64 -10.58
CA VAL A 74 -3.53 3.31 -9.14
C VAL A 74 -3.15 1.85 -8.92
N ARG A 75 -3.66 0.94 -9.76
CA ARG A 75 -3.25 -0.46 -9.76
C ARG A 75 -1.74 -0.62 -9.98
N ASN A 76 -1.18 0.08 -10.95
CA ASN A 76 0.26 -0.01 -11.27
C ASN A 76 1.13 0.54 -10.13
N ILE A 77 0.68 1.60 -9.44
CA ILE A 77 1.35 2.12 -8.23
C ILE A 77 1.37 1.06 -7.13
N ILE A 78 0.22 0.45 -6.84
CA ILE A 78 0.14 -0.61 -5.82
C ILE A 78 1.01 -1.81 -6.20
N LEU A 79 1.03 -2.20 -7.48
CA LEU A 79 1.91 -3.28 -7.95
C LEU A 79 3.39 -2.91 -7.81
N ALA A 80 3.76 -1.65 -8.02
CA ALA A 80 5.12 -1.16 -7.78
C ALA A 80 5.46 -1.18 -6.29
N ASP A 81 4.55 -0.74 -5.42
CA ASP A 81 4.70 -0.80 -3.97
C ASP A 81 4.87 -2.24 -3.49
N ILE A 82 4.07 -3.18 -4.02
CA ILE A 82 4.20 -4.62 -3.73
C ILE A 82 5.56 -5.14 -4.15
N LYS A 83 6.01 -4.83 -5.37
CA LYS A 83 7.34 -5.24 -5.83
C LYS A 83 8.44 -4.65 -4.95
N ASN A 84 8.37 -3.39 -4.58
CA ASN A 84 9.38 -2.75 -3.73
C ASN A 84 9.41 -3.32 -2.31
N ASN A 85 8.28 -3.79 -1.79
CA ASN A 85 8.20 -4.44 -0.48
C ASN A 85 8.58 -5.94 -0.53
N LEU A 86 8.37 -6.63 -1.65
CA LEU A 86 8.71 -8.04 -1.84
C LEU A 86 10.14 -8.27 -2.36
N THR A 87 10.69 -7.30 -3.06
CA THR A 87 12.12 -7.28 -3.39
C THR A 87 12.77 -6.68 -2.15
N PRO A 88 13.49 -7.46 -1.32
CA PRO A 88 14.25 -6.85 -0.26
C PRO A 88 15.15 -5.78 -0.89
N PRO A 89 15.43 -4.64 -0.21
CA PRO A 89 16.63 -3.92 -0.57
C PRO A 89 17.73 -4.98 -0.55
N THR A 90 18.46 -5.14 -1.65
CA THR A 90 19.67 -5.94 -1.67
C THR A 90 20.56 -5.35 -0.59
N SER A 91 20.41 -5.87 0.62
CA SER A 91 21.23 -5.56 1.76
C SER A 91 22.57 -6.18 1.41
N ASN A 92 23.48 -5.28 1.09
CA ASN A 92 24.88 -5.47 0.84
C ASN A 92 25.19 -6.14 -0.50
N ASP A 93 25.81 -5.33 -1.35
CA ASP A 93 26.98 -5.71 -2.12
C ASP A 93 28.03 -6.30 -1.14
N LEU A 94 27.77 -7.48 -0.58
CA LEU A 94 28.79 -8.31 0.05
C LEU A 94 29.59 -8.85 -1.12
N SER A 95 30.68 -8.17 -1.45
CA SER A 95 31.67 -8.77 -2.32
C SER A 95 32.16 -10.06 -1.68
N LEU A 96 32.58 -11.03 -2.50
CA LEU A 96 33.14 -12.30 -2.02
C LEU A 96 34.33 -12.11 -1.05
N ASP A 97 34.91 -10.92 -0.98
CA ASP A 97 36.01 -10.58 -0.07
C ASP A 97 35.56 -10.50 1.41
N ASP A 98 34.29 -10.18 1.68
CA ASP A 98 33.76 -10.13 3.06
C ASP A 98 33.44 -11.52 3.64
N LEU A 99 33.44 -12.57 2.80
CA LEU A 99 33.16 -13.96 3.19
C LEU A 99 34.43 -14.80 3.43
N LEU A 100 35.63 -14.25 3.18
CA LEU A 100 36.91 -14.95 3.29
C LEU A 100 37.89 -14.34 4.32
N GLN A 101 37.40 -13.47 5.21
CA GLN A 101 38.09 -13.10 6.47
C GLN A 101 37.61 -13.98 7.63
#